data_AF-A0A3M6TBY7-F1
#
_entry.id   AF-A0A3M6TBY7-F1
#
_cell.length_a   1.000
_cell.length_b   1.000
_cell.length_c   1.000
_cell.angle_alpha   90.00
_cell.angle_beta   90.00
_cell.angle_gamma   90.00
#
_symmetry.space_group_name_H-M   'P 1'
#
loop_
_entity.id
_entity.type
_entity.pdbx_description
1 polymer ?
#
loop_
_entity_poly.entity_id
_entity_poly.type
_entity_poly.pdbx_seq_one_letter_code
_entity_poly.pdbx_strand_id
1 'polypeptide(L)'
;MNMPCMSTSAYQKQVDSILEVVEDYTKEELTQAGQRLRNIVLDENPDLDKDDTLDVAVSFDGTWAKRGFTSLTGVVFAISVDSGEVLDYTVLSKACQKCSLKQSKCEGDDERFQEWRREHLASGECDINFNGSSPAMEAEGASILWRRSIELHNMHYKWMVSDGDSKAFNTVENVYDDCKVIKLEEWANTF
;
A
#
# COMPACT_ATOMS: atom_id res chain seq x y z
N MET A 1 33.68 -20.12 18.70
CA MET A 1 32.27 -19.72 18.88
C MET A 1 31.39 -20.90 18.46
N ASN A 2 30.76 -21.60 19.41
CA ASN A 2 29.79 -22.67 19.14
C ASN A 2 28.39 -22.08 19.22
N MET A 3 28.00 -21.31 18.20
CA MET A 3 26.63 -20.85 18.07
C MET A 3 25.85 -21.96 17.35
N PRO A 4 24.81 -22.55 17.96
CA PRO A 4 24.04 -23.59 17.31
C PRO A 4 23.41 -23.04 16.02
N CYS A 5 23.58 -23.78 14.92
CA CYS A 5 23.02 -23.41 13.63
C CYS A 5 21.51 -23.64 13.64
N MET A 6 20.72 -22.58 13.46
CA MET A 6 19.27 -22.65 13.34
C MET A 6 18.90 -23.32 12.01
N SER A 7 17.94 -24.25 12.01
CA SER A 7 17.42 -24.80 10.76
C SER A 7 16.65 -23.74 9.98
N THR A 8 16.59 -23.85 8.65
CA THR A 8 15.77 -22.97 7.80
C THR A 8 14.31 -22.93 8.23
N SER A 9 13.77 -24.08 8.68
CA SER A 9 12.39 -24.16 9.18
C SER A 9 12.17 -23.39 10.49
N ALA A 10 13.12 -23.47 11.43
CA ALA A 10 13.03 -22.72 12.68
C ALA A 10 13.19 -21.21 12.43
N TYR A 11 14.08 -20.83 11.50
CA TYR A 11 14.24 -19.45 11.07
C TYR A 11 12.95 -18.90 10.44
N GLN A 12 12.38 -19.61 9.46
CA GLN A 12 11.15 -19.16 8.79
C GLN A 12 10.00 -19.00 9.77
N LYS A 13 9.82 -19.95 10.69
CA LYS A 13 8.80 -19.84 11.73
C LYS A 13 8.97 -18.59 12.59
N GLN A 14 10.21 -18.23 12.91
CA GLN A 14 10.48 -17.02 13.67
C GLN A 14 10.19 -15.75 12.85
N VAL A 15 10.53 -15.75 11.56
CA VAL A 15 10.21 -14.64 10.63
C VAL A 15 8.70 -14.48 10.50
N ASP A 16 7.96 -15.56 10.29
CA ASP A 16 6.50 -15.52 10.15
C ASP A 16 5.84 -14.98 11.43
N SER A 17 6.30 -15.41 12.61
CA SER A 17 5.81 -14.91 13.89
C SER A 17 6.12 -13.43 14.13
N ILE A 18 7.27 -12.94 13.67
CA ILE A 18 7.59 -11.51 13.76
C ILE A 18 6.73 -10.72 12.78
N LEU A 19 6.54 -11.23 11.56
CA LEU A 19 5.74 -10.58 10.53
C LEU A 19 4.30 -10.38 11.00
N GLU A 20 3.67 -11.43 11.55
CA GLU A 20 2.30 -11.36 12.09
C GLU A 20 2.15 -10.25 13.14
N VAL A 21 3.07 -10.20 14.11
CA VAL A 21 3.05 -9.15 15.15
C VAL A 21 3.26 -7.75 14.58
N VAL A 22 4.14 -7.60 13.59
CA VAL A 22 4.40 -6.31 12.94
C VAL A 22 3.19 -5.86 12.12
N GLU A 23 2.52 -6.77 11.41
CA GLU A 23 1.32 -6.46 10.63
C GLU A 23 0.16 -6.03 11.53
N ASP A 24 -0.07 -6.74 12.64
CA ASP A 24 -1.08 -6.36 13.63
C ASP A 24 -0.78 -5.00 14.24
N TYR A 25 0.45 -4.78 14.70
CA TYR A 25 0.88 -3.49 15.25
C TYR A 25 0.73 -2.35 14.23
N THR A 26 1.13 -2.59 12.98
CA THR A 26 1.00 -1.59 11.92
C THR A 26 -0.46 -1.24 11.67
N LYS A 27 -1.35 -2.23 11.65
CA LYS A 27 -2.79 -2.00 11.46
C LYS A 27 -3.39 -1.17 12.59
N GLU A 28 -2.97 -1.42 13.84
CA GLU A 28 -3.37 -0.61 14.99
C GLU A 28 -2.86 0.83 14.88
N GLU A 29 -1.59 1.03 14.55
CA GLU A 29 -0.99 2.37 14.40
C GLU A 29 -1.64 3.19 13.28
N LEU A 30 -1.89 2.58 12.11
CA LEU A 30 -2.59 3.26 11.01
C LEU A 30 -4.01 3.67 11.42
N THR A 31 -4.73 2.78 12.11
CA THR A 31 -6.08 3.07 12.62
C THR A 31 -6.05 4.25 13.58
N GLN A 32 -5.09 4.28 14.51
CA GLN A 32 -4.95 5.38 15.45
C GLN A 32 -4.52 6.68 14.78
N ALA A 33 -3.64 6.63 13.78
CA ALA A 33 -3.25 7.80 12.99
C ALA A 33 -4.47 8.42 12.26
N GLY A 34 -5.32 7.56 11.67
CA GLY A 34 -6.59 7.99 11.09
C GLY A 34 -7.50 8.67 12.11
N GLN A 35 -7.67 8.07 13.29
CA GLN A 35 -8.48 8.66 14.38
C GLN A 35 -7.92 10.01 14.86
N ARG A 36 -6.60 10.13 15.01
CA ARG A 36 -5.94 11.39 15.38
C ARG A 36 -6.20 12.47 14.34
N LEU A 37 -6.06 12.15 13.06
CA LEU A 37 -6.36 13.09 11.98
C LEU A 37 -7.83 13.52 11.99
N ARG A 38 -8.76 12.58 12.17
CA ARG A 38 -10.19 12.93 12.29
C ARG A 38 -10.43 13.93 13.42
N ASN A 39 -9.83 13.71 14.58
CA ASN A 39 -9.99 14.62 15.72
C ASN A 39 -9.44 16.03 15.41
N ILE A 40 -8.28 16.12 14.75
CA ILE A 40 -7.72 17.42 14.31
C ILE A 40 -8.72 18.15 13.41
N VAL A 41 -9.28 17.46 12.41
CA VAL A 41 -10.23 18.07 11.46
C VAL A 41 -11.52 18.52 12.15
N LEU A 42 -12.06 17.71 13.07
CA LEU A 42 -13.27 18.04 13.83
C LEU A 42 -13.06 19.21 14.79
N ASP A 43 -11.89 19.29 15.44
CA ASP A 43 -11.53 20.39 16.33
C ASP A 43 -11.40 21.72 15.56
N GLU A 44 -10.90 21.68 14.32
CA GLU A 44 -10.80 22.85 13.45
C GLU A 44 -12.13 23.24 12.78
N ASN A 45 -13.09 22.31 12.70
CA ASN A 45 -14.38 22.49 12.02
C ASN A 45 -15.55 22.06 12.93
N PRO A 46 -15.95 22.88 13.92
CA PRO A 46 -16.95 22.50 14.93
C PRO A 46 -18.36 22.25 14.40
N ASP A 47 -18.64 22.62 13.14
CA ASP A 47 -19.94 22.40 12.49
C ASP A 47 -20.09 20.98 11.90
N LEU A 48 -18.99 20.20 11.82
CA LEU A 48 -19.00 18.82 11.33
C LEU A 48 -19.39 17.85 12.44
N ASP A 49 -20.14 16.80 12.08
CA ASP A 49 -20.43 15.71 12.99
C ASP A 49 -19.29 14.68 13.00
N LYS A 50 -19.10 14.01 14.14
CA LYS A 50 -18.13 12.92 14.31
C LYS A 50 -18.37 11.75 13.35
N ASP A 51 -19.61 11.55 12.91
CA ASP A 51 -20.01 10.45 12.02
C ASP A 51 -19.87 10.85 10.54
N ASP A 52 -19.63 12.14 10.23
CA ASP A 52 -19.45 12.62 8.86
C ASP A 52 -18.19 12.04 8.22
N THR A 53 -18.26 11.78 6.92
CA THR A 53 -17.07 11.48 6.11
C THR A 53 -16.29 12.77 5.91
N LEU A 54 -15.03 12.78 6.34
CA LEU A 54 -14.22 14.00 6.38
C LEU A 54 -13.31 14.10 5.15
N ASP A 55 -13.22 15.29 4.59
CA ASP A 55 -12.29 15.59 3.51
C ASP A 55 -10.92 15.97 4.07
N VAL A 56 -9.86 15.30 3.65
CA VAL A 56 -8.49 15.55 4.15
C VAL A 56 -7.46 15.70 3.03
N ALA A 57 -6.36 16.36 3.35
CA ALA A 57 -5.20 16.48 2.47
C ALA A 57 -4.17 15.38 2.78
N VAL A 58 -3.71 14.69 1.72
CA VAL A 58 -2.70 13.65 1.82
C VAL A 58 -1.54 13.90 0.86
N SER A 59 -0.33 13.62 1.34
CA SER A 59 0.84 13.40 0.51
C SER A 59 0.88 11.95 0.05
N PHE A 60 1.16 11.75 -1.23
CA PHE A 60 1.24 10.42 -1.83
C PHE A 60 2.53 10.28 -2.62
N ASP A 61 3.27 9.22 -2.31
CA ASP A 61 4.52 8.87 -2.99
C ASP A 61 4.79 7.36 -2.86
N GLY A 62 5.67 6.86 -3.72
CA GLY A 62 6.11 5.48 -3.78
C GLY A 62 7.59 5.29 -3.51
N THR A 63 7.97 4.07 -3.17
CA THR A 63 9.35 3.61 -3.16
C THR A 63 9.48 2.26 -3.85
N TRP A 64 10.61 2.03 -4.50
CA TRP A 64 10.84 0.86 -5.34
C TRP A 64 12.10 0.11 -4.91
N ALA A 65 12.02 -1.22 -4.90
CA ALA A 65 13.16 -2.08 -4.52
C ALA A 65 14.38 -1.94 -5.44
N LYS A 66 14.19 -1.50 -6.69
CA LYS A 66 15.26 -1.24 -7.66
C LYS A 66 15.04 0.09 -8.36
N ARG A 67 16.13 0.81 -8.64
CA ARG A 67 16.11 1.99 -9.51
C ARG A 67 15.81 1.61 -10.96
N GLY A 68 15.14 2.51 -11.66
CA GLY A 68 14.73 2.32 -13.06
C GLY A 68 13.39 1.61 -13.21
N PHE A 69 12.88 1.55 -14.44
CA PHE A 69 11.54 1.04 -14.77
C PHE A 69 11.41 -0.49 -14.73
N THR A 70 12.23 -1.18 -13.93
CA THR A 70 12.33 -2.64 -13.86
C THR A 70 12.13 -3.19 -12.45
N SER A 71 11.64 -2.38 -11.51
CA SER A 71 11.35 -2.88 -10.16
C SER A 71 10.22 -3.91 -10.20
N LEU A 72 10.41 -5.02 -9.48
CA LEU A 72 9.39 -6.06 -9.32
C LEU A 72 8.51 -5.83 -8.09
N THR A 73 8.95 -4.96 -7.19
CA THR A 73 8.24 -4.64 -5.95
C THR A 73 8.28 -3.14 -5.72
N GLY A 74 7.13 -2.57 -5.39
CA GLY A 74 6.97 -1.17 -5.00
C GLY A 74 6.08 -1.09 -3.77
N VAL A 75 6.27 -0.05 -2.97
CA VAL A 75 5.40 0.29 -1.85
C VAL A 75 4.97 1.72 -2.04
N VAL A 76 3.67 2.01 -1.91
CA VAL A 76 3.16 3.38 -1.93
C VAL A 76 2.51 3.70 -0.59
N PHE A 77 2.51 4.98 -0.24
CA PHE A 77 2.04 5.48 1.04
C PHE A 77 1.08 6.65 0.83
N ALA A 78 0.06 6.75 1.69
CA ALA A 78 -0.72 7.95 1.91
C ALA A 78 -0.38 8.50 3.29
N ILE A 79 0.12 9.73 3.33
CA ILE A 79 0.57 10.41 4.56
C ILE A 79 -0.29 11.64 4.75
N SER A 80 -0.83 11.84 5.95
CA SER A 80 -1.58 13.05 6.27
C SER A 80 -0.70 14.29 6.13
N VAL A 81 -1.20 15.33 5.48
CA VAL A 81 -0.52 16.63 5.44
C VAL A 81 -0.57 17.31 6.81
N ASP A 82 -1.68 17.19 7.53
CA ASP A 82 -1.92 17.94 8.77
C ASP A 82 -1.22 17.28 9.98
N SER A 83 -1.25 15.95 10.07
CA SER A 83 -0.60 15.23 11.18
C SER A 83 0.82 14.75 10.86
N GLY A 84 1.18 14.65 9.57
CA GLY A 84 2.46 14.07 9.13
C GLY A 84 2.55 12.55 9.33
N GLU A 85 1.45 11.88 9.68
CA GLU A 85 1.42 10.46 9.98
C GLU A 85 1.02 9.62 8.75
N VAL A 86 1.53 8.39 8.66
CA VAL A 86 1.12 7.44 7.62
C VAL A 86 -0.30 6.98 7.93
N LEU A 87 -1.21 7.20 6.98
CA LEU A 87 -2.62 6.78 7.10
C LEU A 87 -2.83 5.41 6.46
N ASP A 88 -2.12 5.12 5.38
CA ASP A 88 -2.26 3.86 4.66
C ASP A 88 -1.04 3.57 3.77
N TYR A 89 -0.81 2.30 3.46
CA TYR A 89 0.19 1.85 2.50
C TYR A 89 -0.23 0.57 1.79
N THR A 90 0.30 0.36 0.59
CA THR A 90 0.14 -0.93 -0.11
C THR A 90 1.44 -1.37 -0.76
N VAL A 91 1.70 -2.68 -0.67
CA VAL A 91 2.85 -3.32 -1.31
C VAL A 91 2.36 -3.97 -2.60
N LEU A 92 2.93 -3.57 -3.72
CA LEU A 92 2.67 -4.15 -5.03
C LEU A 92 3.86 -4.99 -5.47
N SER A 93 3.61 -6.23 -5.85
CA SER A 93 4.65 -7.14 -6.33
C SER A 93 4.23 -7.90 -7.58
N LYS A 94 5.20 -8.00 -8.49
CA LYS A 94 5.15 -8.81 -9.72
C LYS A 94 5.90 -10.13 -9.57
N ALA A 95 6.51 -10.36 -8.41
CA ALA A 95 7.34 -11.52 -8.17
C ALA A 95 6.97 -12.21 -6.85
N CYS A 96 6.95 -13.54 -6.88
CA CYS A 96 6.84 -14.37 -5.69
C CYS A 96 7.98 -15.39 -5.72
N GLN A 97 8.74 -15.47 -4.62
CA GLN A 97 9.88 -16.38 -4.51
C GLN A 97 9.43 -17.85 -4.52
N LYS A 98 8.31 -18.17 -3.84
CA LYS A 98 7.72 -19.51 -3.84
C LYS A 98 7.34 -19.95 -5.26
N CYS A 99 6.74 -19.06 -6.03
CA CYS A 99 6.41 -19.31 -7.45
C CYS A 99 7.68 -19.57 -8.27
N SER A 100 8.70 -18.72 -8.16
CA SER A 100 9.95 -18.88 -8.91
C SER A 100 10.64 -20.20 -8.58
N LEU A 101 10.75 -20.56 -7.31
CA LEU A 101 11.35 -21.82 -6.88
C LEU A 101 10.55 -23.04 -7.33
N LYS A 102 9.21 -22.98 -7.29
CA LYS A 102 8.39 -24.08 -7.78
C LYS A 102 8.53 -24.25 -9.28
N GLN A 103 8.52 -23.15 -10.04
CA GLN A 103 8.69 -23.19 -11.49
C GLN A 103 10.01 -23.88 -11.86
N SER A 104 11.12 -23.53 -11.20
CA SER A 104 12.41 -24.21 -11.43
C SER A 104 12.40 -25.71 -11.08
N LYS A 105 11.58 -26.13 -10.10
CA LYS A 105 11.44 -27.55 -9.73
C LYS A 105 10.52 -28.35 -10.66
N CYS A 106 9.70 -27.67 -11.44
CA CYS A 106 8.74 -28.24 -12.38
C CYS A 106 9.17 -27.98 -13.85
N GLU A 107 10.46 -27.74 -14.09
CA GLU A 107 10.97 -27.49 -15.44
C GLU A 107 10.66 -28.68 -16.38
N GLY A 108 9.93 -28.42 -17.46
CA GLY A 108 9.45 -29.43 -18.40
C GLY A 108 8.13 -30.11 -18.03
N ASP A 109 7.49 -29.69 -16.92
CA ASP A 109 6.21 -30.21 -16.42
C ASP A 109 5.26 -29.05 -16.04
N ASP A 110 4.75 -28.37 -17.06
CA ASP A 110 3.90 -27.19 -16.91
C ASP A 110 2.55 -27.50 -16.23
N GLU A 111 1.97 -28.67 -16.49
CA GLU A 111 0.68 -29.07 -15.89
C GLU A 111 0.79 -29.13 -14.36
N ARG A 112 1.85 -29.77 -13.85
CA ARG A 112 2.12 -29.85 -12.41
C ARG A 112 2.38 -28.49 -11.78
N PHE A 113 3.06 -27.59 -12.49
CA PHE A 113 3.25 -26.23 -12.01
C PHE A 113 1.92 -25.47 -11.92
N GLN A 114 1.06 -25.56 -12.95
CA GLN A 114 -0.22 -24.85 -12.96
C GLN A 114 -1.20 -25.37 -11.90
N GLU A 115 -1.23 -26.67 -11.64
CA GLU A 115 -2.02 -27.24 -10.55
C GLU A 115 -1.60 -26.66 -9.19
N TRP A 116 -0.30 -26.73 -8.87
CA TRP A 116 0.24 -26.15 -7.64
C TRP A 116 0.02 -24.63 -7.58
N ARG A 117 0.17 -23.91 -8.70
CA ARG A 117 0.00 -22.45 -8.74
C ARG A 117 -1.44 -22.06 -8.39
N ARG A 118 -2.43 -22.85 -8.82
CA ARG A 118 -3.84 -22.62 -8.48
C ARG A 118 -4.06 -22.72 -6.97
N GLU A 119 -3.49 -23.73 -6.32
CA GLU A 119 -3.56 -23.91 -4.87
C GLU A 119 -2.86 -22.77 -4.12
N HIS A 120 -1.68 -22.37 -4.58
CA HIS A 120 -0.90 -21.29 -3.98
C HIS A 120 -1.56 -19.91 -4.10
N LEU A 121 -2.25 -19.65 -5.22
CA LEU A 121 -3.09 -18.45 -5.37
C LEU A 121 -4.31 -18.53 -4.45
N ALA A 122 -4.97 -19.68 -4.37
CA ALA A 122 -6.16 -19.87 -3.54
C ALA A 122 -5.87 -19.76 -2.03
N SER A 123 -4.66 -20.10 -1.58
CA SER A 123 -4.25 -19.96 -0.18
C SER A 123 -3.91 -18.54 0.23
N GLY A 124 -3.83 -17.59 -0.70
CA GLY A 124 -3.42 -16.20 -0.42
C GLY A 124 -1.92 -16.04 -0.12
N GLU A 125 -1.12 -17.08 -0.28
CA GLU A 125 0.32 -17.03 0.03
C GLU A 125 1.18 -16.45 -1.12
N CYS A 126 0.56 -16.15 -2.27
CA CYS A 126 1.27 -15.65 -3.44
C CYS A 126 1.50 -14.15 -3.34
N ASP A 127 2.76 -13.75 -3.30
CA ASP A 127 3.15 -12.34 -3.25
C ASP A 127 2.79 -11.55 -4.52
N ILE A 128 2.55 -12.25 -5.66
CA ILE A 128 2.18 -11.57 -6.91
C ILE A 128 0.74 -11.06 -6.80
N ASN A 129 0.60 -9.75 -6.68
CA ASN A 129 -0.68 -9.05 -6.65
C ASN A 129 -0.81 -7.99 -7.76
N PHE A 130 0.21 -7.84 -8.62
CA PHE A 130 0.21 -6.88 -9.72
C PHE A 130 0.77 -7.48 -11.01
N ASN A 131 0.11 -7.22 -12.14
CA ASN A 131 0.48 -7.73 -13.48
C ASN A 131 0.89 -6.61 -14.47
N GLY A 132 0.81 -5.34 -14.06
CA GLY A 132 1.14 -4.22 -14.94
C GLY A 132 2.64 -3.97 -15.13
N SER A 133 2.97 -2.88 -15.81
CA SER A 133 4.36 -2.40 -15.95
C SER A 133 4.85 -1.78 -14.63
N SER A 134 6.15 -1.80 -14.35
CA SER A 134 6.69 -1.21 -13.11
C SER A 134 6.32 0.27 -12.92
N PRO A 135 6.30 1.12 -13.98
CA PRO A 135 5.81 2.50 -13.87
C PRO A 135 4.31 2.62 -13.51
N ALA A 136 3.51 1.60 -13.78
CA ALA A 136 2.08 1.61 -13.48
C ALA A 136 1.74 1.21 -12.03
N MET A 137 2.73 0.74 -11.26
CA MET A 137 2.53 0.35 -9.86
C MET A 137 2.04 1.53 -9.01
N GLU A 138 2.56 2.72 -9.24
CA GLU A 138 2.18 3.89 -8.46
C GLU A 138 0.71 4.25 -8.65
N ALA A 139 0.25 4.29 -9.91
CA ALA A 139 -1.15 4.55 -10.24
C ALA A 139 -2.08 3.46 -9.69
N GLU A 140 -1.71 2.19 -9.79
CA GLU A 140 -2.46 1.09 -9.17
C GLU A 140 -2.52 1.24 -7.65
N GLY A 141 -1.39 1.58 -7.04
CA GLY A 141 -1.28 1.79 -5.60
C GLY A 141 -2.18 2.91 -5.12
N ALA A 142 -2.17 4.07 -5.80
CA ALA A 142 -3.10 5.17 -5.55
C ALA A 142 -4.56 4.69 -5.63
N SER A 143 -4.89 3.92 -6.66
CA SER A 143 -6.24 3.36 -6.84
C SER A 143 -6.68 2.48 -5.67
N ILE A 144 -5.77 1.69 -5.09
CA ILE A 144 -6.05 0.84 -3.93
C ILE A 144 -6.28 1.69 -2.67
N LEU A 145 -5.35 2.62 -2.37
CA LEU A 145 -5.42 3.43 -1.15
C LEU A 145 -6.68 4.30 -1.12
N TRP A 146 -7.01 4.98 -2.23
CA TRP A 146 -8.19 5.85 -2.28
C TRP A 146 -9.51 5.08 -2.14
N ARG A 147 -9.63 3.89 -2.75
CA ARG A 147 -10.89 3.12 -2.68
C ARG A 147 -11.22 2.64 -1.28
N ARG A 148 -10.22 2.37 -0.44
CA ARG A 148 -10.43 1.87 0.92
C ARG A 148 -10.34 2.95 1.99
N SER A 149 -10.07 4.21 1.64
CA SER A 149 -9.91 5.30 2.62
C SER A 149 -11.18 5.52 3.46
N ILE A 150 -12.35 5.40 2.85
CA ILE A 150 -13.64 5.55 3.54
C ILE A 150 -13.88 4.37 4.50
N GLU A 151 -13.67 3.14 4.04
CA GLU A 151 -13.84 1.96 4.91
C GLU A 151 -12.84 1.96 6.07
N LEU A 152 -11.59 2.35 5.79
CA LEU A 152 -10.50 2.30 6.77
C LEU A 152 -10.62 3.42 7.81
N HIS A 153 -10.97 4.64 7.38
CA HIS A 153 -10.87 5.84 8.22
C HIS A 153 -12.09 6.76 8.18
N ASN A 154 -13.12 6.46 7.39
CA ASN A 154 -14.25 7.35 7.10
C ASN A 154 -13.79 8.73 6.55
N MET A 155 -12.79 8.73 5.68
CA MET A 155 -12.22 9.96 5.10
C MET A 155 -12.12 9.89 3.57
N HIS A 156 -12.37 11.02 2.92
CA HIS A 156 -11.98 11.26 1.53
C HIS A 156 -10.57 11.85 1.48
N TYR A 157 -9.69 11.23 0.71
CA TYR A 157 -8.40 11.80 0.36
C TYR A 157 -8.60 12.82 -0.77
N LYS A 158 -9.18 13.96 -0.40
CA LYS A 158 -9.68 14.96 -1.35
C LYS A 158 -8.57 15.79 -1.95
N TRP A 159 -7.57 16.19 -1.17
CA TRP A 159 -6.44 16.95 -1.70
C TRP A 159 -5.21 16.06 -1.76
N MET A 160 -4.59 15.98 -2.93
CA MET A 160 -3.43 15.14 -3.20
C MET A 160 -2.21 16.02 -3.45
N VAL A 161 -1.22 15.91 -2.56
CA VAL A 161 0.15 16.38 -2.80
C VAL A 161 0.93 15.20 -3.37
N SER A 162 1.51 15.35 -4.56
CA SER A 162 2.29 14.30 -5.22
C SER A 162 3.27 14.95 -6.18
N ASP A 163 4.27 14.16 -6.61
CA ASP A 163 5.25 14.63 -7.58
C ASP A 163 4.62 15.01 -8.93
N GLY A 164 5.42 15.57 -9.83
CA GLY A 164 4.95 16.11 -11.10
C GLY A 164 4.26 15.13 -12.06
N ASP A 165 4.30 13.79 -11.83
CA ASP A 165 3.57 12.86 -12.70
C ASP A 165 2.07 12.85 -12.35
N SER A 166 1.23 13.12 -13.35
CA SER A 166 -0.22 13.18 -13.16
C SER A 166 -0.90 11.81 -13.33
N LYS A 167 -0.17 10.73 -13.62
CA LYS A 167 -0.77 9.40 -13.82
C LYS A 167 -1.53 8.91 -12.59
N ALA A 168 -0.92 9.00 -11.40
CA ALA A 168 -1.56 8.57 -10.16
C ALA A 168 -2.81 9.41 -9.87
N PHE A 169 -2.70 10.73 -10.01
CA PHE A 169 -3.84 11.64 -9.86
C PHE A 169 -4.99 11.31 -10.82
N ASN A 170 -4.70 11.14 -12.11
CA ASN A 170 -5.73 10.81 -13.11
C ASN A 170 -6.49 9.52 -12.78
N THR A 171 -5.85 8.58 -12.08
CA THR A 171 -6.49 7.33 -11.64
C THR A 171 -7.46 7.54 -10.48
N VAL A 172 -7.23 8.54 -9.63
CA VAL A 172 -8.04 8.77 -8.42
C VAL A 172 -8.96 9.99 -8.51
N GLU A 173 -8.84 10.85 -9.53
CA GLU A 173 -9.61 12.09 -9.70
C GLU A 173 -11.12 11.92 -9.45
N ASN A 174 -11.70 10.83 -9.94
CA ASN A 174 -13.13 10.54 -9.88
C ASN A 174 -13.40 9.22 -9.12
N VAL A 175 -12.60 8.91 -8.10
CA VAL A 175 -12.72 7.66 -7.32
C VAL A 175 -13.90 7.66 -6.35
N TYR A 176 -14.30 8.83 -5.88
CA TYR A 176 -15.46 9.02 -5.01
C TYR A 176 -16.67 9.48 -5.84
N ASP A 177 -17.86 9.01 -5.49
CA ASP A 177 -19.10 9.31 -6.23
C ASP A 177 -19.61 10.73 -5.96
N ASP A 178 -19.29 11.29 -4.80
CA ASP A 178 -19.81 12.54 -4.25
C ASP A 178 -18.82 13.70 -4.28
N CYS A 179 -17.53 13.42 -4.46
CA CYS A 179 -16.50 14.44 -4.57
C CYS A 179 -15.39 14.09 -5.58
N LYS A 180 -14.63 15.12 -5.99
CA LYS A 180 -13.45 14.95 -6.85
C LYS A 180 -12.17 15.15 -6.05
N VAL A 181 -11.15 14.36 -6.36
CA VAL A 181 -9.80 14.58 -5.86
C VAL A 181 -9.18 15.77 -6.58
N ILE A 182 -8.48 16.63 -5.83
CA ILE A 182 -7.84 17.85 -6.31
C ILE A 182 -6.33 17.70 -6.10
N LYS A 183 -5.55 17.84 -7.17
CA LYS A 183 -4.08 17.89 -7.06
C LYS A 183 -3.66 19.27 -6.56
N LEU A 184 -2.91 19.32 -5.47
CA LEU A 184 -2.24 20.53 -5.00
C LEU A 184 -0.85 20.57 -5.64
N GLU A 185 -0.55 21.64 -6.39
CA GLU A 185 0.81 21.85 -6.89
C GLU A 185 1.73 22.26 -5.73
N GLU A 186 2.98 21.81 -5.76
CA GLU A 186 4.00 22.25 -4.82
C GLU A 186 4.06 23.78 -4.79
N TRP A 187 4.16 24.36 -3.58
CA TRP A 187 4.30 25.80 -3.36
C TRP A 187 5.63 26.31 -3.92
N ALA A 188 5.73 26.45 -5.24
CA ALA A 188 6.92 26.95 -5.91
C ALA A 188 6.97 28.49 -6.05
N ASN A 189 5.98 29.24 -5.54
CA ASN A 189 5.92 30.69 -5.75
C ASN A 189 5.44 31.47 -4.52
N THR A 190 6.24 31.55 -3.46
CA THR A 190 6.35 32.78 -2.64
C THR A 190 7.60 32.75 -1.75
N PHE A 191 8.72 33.22 -2.28
CA PHE A 191 9.77 33.96 -1.57
C PHE A 191 10.44 34.92 -2.54
#